data_AF-A0A6L8K5L0-F1
#
_entry.id   AF-A0A6L8K5L0-F1
#
_cell.length_a   1.000
_cell.length_b   1.000
_cell.length_c   1.000
_cell.angle_alpha   90.00
_cell.angle_beta   90.00
_cell.angle_gamma   90.00
#
_symmetry.space_group_name_H-M   'P 1'
#
loop_
_entity.id
_entity.type
_entity.pdbx_description
1 polymer ?
#
loop_
_entity_poly.entity_id
_entity_poly.type
_entity_poly.pdbx_seq_one_letter_code
_entity_poly.pdbx_strand_id
1 'polypeptide(L)'
;MPASTYLCRMAELPDGDSRGFDPDNSGQDSLFVVRQGGRLFGYRDQCPHYGDTPMAWRRHAYLNADGSRIVCAAHGALFAVEDGTCVQGPCLGQALTPVPLTINSDGEVHLMRTSGRPRADDVEQRTRDLIQVAAELFMAQGYAHVSLRTIAAEARVAARTIYAKFGGKLGLFEAVVAHERDRMMDTLDEQLPGKRPLAEMLDDFCTRYLALVNTPRAIATQRMVIAEAVQNPQLGRVFYDAGPGALRARLTGLFSHPQVQGEFRPGLSPEQLTNFLLSCLLGDATQRLLRQPEQSQDNQAHAVQAALAAFFAVAGKPV
;
A
#
# COMPACT_ATOMS: atom_id res chain seq x y z
N MET A 1 -18.84 -17.52 21.80
CA MET A 1 -19.35 -18.20 20.59
C MET A 1 -18.81 -17.46 19.38
N PRO A 2 -18.38 -18.13 18.30
CA PRO A 2 -17.96 -17.40 17.10
C PRO A 2 -19.12 -16.52 16.62
N ALA A 3 -18.84 -15.25 16.33
CA ALA A 3 -19.85 -14.34 15.81
C ALA A 3 -20.36 -14.88 14.46
N SER A 4 -21.68 -14.98 14.30
CA SER A 4 -22.32 -15.35 13.04
C SER A 4 -23.12 -14.17 12.51
N THR A 5 -23.22 -14.05 11.19
CA THR A 5 -24.02 -13.01 10.53
C THR A 5 -25.25 -13.65 9.91
N TYR A 6 -26.44 -13.17 10.26
CA TYR A 6 -27.69 -13.60 9.63
C TYR A 6 -27.69 -13.27 8.14
N LEU A 7 -28.07 -14.23 7.29
CA LEU A 7 -28.18 -14.03 5.84
C LEU A 7 -29.65 -13.99 5.39
N CYS A 8 -30.40 -15.06 5.63
CA CYS A 8 -31.83 -15.16 5.30
C CYS A 8 -32.49 -16.33 6.03
N ARG A 9 -33.82 -16.45 5.93
CA ARG A 9 -34.52 -17.69 6.27
C ARG A 9 -34.38 -18.71 5.15
N MET A 10 -34.34 -20.00 5.50
CA MET A 10 -34.27 -21.11 4.55
C MET A 10 -35.44 -21.11 3.56
N ALA A 11 -36.63 -20.64 3.99
CA ALA A 11 -37.80 -20.51 3.12
C ALA A 11 -37.61 -19.49 1.99
N GLU A 12 -36.67 -18.55 2.13
CA GLU A 12 -36.37 -17.56 1.10
C GLU A 12 -35.26 -18.00 0.12
N LEU A 13 -34.80 -19.25 0.24
CA LEU A 13 -33.89 -19.91 -0.68
C LEU A 13 -34.45 -21.29 -1.04
N PRO A 14 -35.35 -21.38 -2.04
CA PRO A 14 -35.92 -22.64 -2.50
C PRO A 14 -34.84 -23.64 -2.96
N ASP A 15 -35.18 -24.93 -2.96
CA ASP A 15 -34.25 -25.94 -3.48
C ASP A 15 -34.11 -25.79 -5.00
N GLY A 16 -32.87 -25.84 -5.49
CA GLY A 16 -32.53 -25.55 -6.89
C GLY A 16 -32.30 -24.06 -7.20
N ASP A 17 -32.22 -23.20 -6.18
CA ASP A 17 -32.06 -21.75 -6.35
C ASP A 17 -30.74 -21.23 -5.73
N SER A 18 -30.41 -19.98 -6.05
CA SER A 18 -29.24 -19.26 -5.51
C SER A 18 -29.58 -17.87 -5.02
N ARG A 19 -28.83 -17.38 -4.03
CA ARG A 19 -29.00 -16.02 -3.52
C ARG A 19 -27.67 -15.38 -3.13
N GLY A 20 -27.49 -14.14 -3.55
CA GLY A 20 -26.33 -13.29 -3.23
C GLY A 20 -26.58 -12.44 -1.98
N PHE A 21 -25.52 -12.14 -1.25
CA PHE A 21 -25.55 -11.43 0.03
C PHE A 21 -24.38 -10.45 0.18
N ASP A 22 -24.66 -9.32 0.81
CA ASP A 22 -23.69 -8.27 1.18
C ASP A 22 -23.69 -8.04 2.71
N PRO A 23 -23.15 -8.98 3.50
CA PRO A 23 -23.16 -8.90 4.97
C PRO A 23 -22.38 -7.70 5.53
N ASP A 24 -21.47 -7.12 4.75
CA ASP A 24 -20.63 -5.99 5.15
C ASP A 24 -21.17 -4.63 4.65
N ASN A 25 -22.33 -4.60 3.97
CA ASN A 25 -22.95 -3.40 3.39
C ASN A 25 -22.01 -2.60 2.48
N SER A 26 -21.22 -3.29 1.67
CA SER A 26 -20.29 -2.71 0.70
C SER A 26 -20.97 -2.14 -0.56
N GLY A 27 -22.27 -2.40 -0.74
CA GLY A 27 -23.04 -2.01 -1.92
C GLY A 27 -23.07 -3.08 -3.02
N GLN A 28 -22.46 -4.24 -2.78
CA GLN A 28 -22.37 -5.34 -3.74
C GLN A 28 -22.36 -6.69 -3.01
N ASP A 29 -23.02 -7.70 -3.59
CA ASP A 29 -22.98 -9.07 -3.04
C ASP A 29 -21.53 -9.56 -3.00
N SER A 30 -21.03 -9.92 -1.82
CA SER A 30 -19.66 -10.40 -1.61
C SER A 30 -19.57 -11.93 -1.51
N LEU A 31 -20.72 -12.58 -1.34
CA LEU A 31 -20.89 -14.03 -1.30
C LEU A 31 -22.27 -14.41 -1.84
N PHE A 32 -22.43 -15.68 -2.20
CA PHE A 32 -23.71 -16.25 -2.54
C PHE A 32 -23.86 -17.66 -1.95
N VAL A 33 -25.11 -18.10 -1.84
CA VAL A 33 -25.49 -19.42 -1.35
C VAL A 33 -26.34 -20.09 -2.43
N VAL A 34 -26.03 -21.35 -2.72
CA VAL A 34 -26.82 -22.23 -3.56
C VAL A 34 -27.47 -23.29 -2.68
N ARG A 35 -28.74 -23.58 -2.92
CA ARG A 35 -29.42 -24.72 -2.30
C ARG A 35 -29.70 -25.77 -3.36
N GLN A 36 -29.19 -26.98 -3.15
CA GLN A 36 -29.40 -28.09 -4.08
C GLN A 36 -29.50 -29.41 -3.33
N GLY A 37 -30.55 -30.21 -3.64
CA GLY A 37 -30.79 -31.49 -2.98
C GLY A 37 -30.98 -31.34 -1.47
N GLY A 38 -31.56 -30.23 -1.02
CA GLY A 38 -31.76 -29.89 0.38
C GLY A 38 -30.51 -29.43 1.13
N ARG A 39 -29.34 -29.39 0.50
CA ARG A 39 -28.06 -28.94 1.08
C ARG A 39 -27.74 -27.50 0.69
N LEU A 40 -27.05 -26.78 1.56
CA LEU A 40 -26.55 -25.42 1.28
C LEU A 40 -25.07 -25.45 0.95
N PHE A 41 -24.70 -24.69 -0.08
CA PHE A 41 -23.34 -24.48 -0.53
C PHE A 41 -23.07 -22.99 -0.62
N GLY A 42 -22.12 -22.50 0.18
CA GLY A 42 -21.77 -21.07 0.21
C GLY A 42 -20.43 -20.83 -0.49
N TYR A 43 -20.37 -19.79 -1.32
CA TYR A 43 -19.15 -19.37 -2.00
C TYR A 43 -18.98 -17.85 -1.97
N ARG A 44 -17.73 -17.38 -2.05
CA ARG A 44 -17.46 -15.96 -2.37
C ARG A 44 -17.92 -15.65 -3.79
N ASP A 45 -18.45 -14.45 -4.00
CA ASP A 45 -18.82 -13.96 -5.33
C ASP A 45 -17.57 -13.47 -6.10
N GLN A 46 -16.62 -14.39 -6.32
CA GLN A 46 -15.33 -14.10 -6.96
C GLN A 46 -14.85 -15.28 -7.78
N CYS A 47 -14.68 -15.05 -9.08
CA CYS A 47 -14.15 -16.05 -10.00
C CYS A 47 -12.62 -16.20 -9.80
N PRO A 48 -12.06 -17.42 -9.73
CA PRO A 48 -10.65 -17.61 -9.35
C PRO A 48 -9.60 -17.05 -10.32
N HIS A 49 -9.95 -16.82 -11.59
CA HIS A 49 -9.00 -16.30 -12.60
C HIS A 49 -8.92 -14.76 -12.65
N TYR A 50 -10.02 -14.06 -12.35
CA TYR A 50 -10.11 -12.58 -12.37
C TYR A 50 -11.13 -12.15 -11.32
N GLY A 51 -10.65 -11.57 -10.22
CA GLY A 51 -11.39 -11.43 -8.96
C GLY A 51 -12.20 -10.13 -8.76
N ASP A 52 -12.19 -9.22 -9.72
CA ASP A 52 -12.75 -7.87 -9.57
C ASP A 52 -14.15 -7.67 -10.20
N THR A 53 -14.72 -8.72 -10.80
CA THR A 53 -16.05 -8.67 -11.43
C THR A 53 -17.00 -9.68 -10.77
N PRO A 54 -18.23 -9.27 -10.39
CA PRO A 54 -19.25 -10.18 -9.87
C PRO A 54 -19.55 -11.32 -10.84
N MET A 55 -19.87 -12.49 -10.28
CA MET A 55 -20.19 -13.68 -11.07
C MET A 55 -21.63 -13.64 -11.60
N ALA A 56 -22.58 -13.10 -10.85
CA ALA A 56 -23.98 -13.09 -11.28
C ALA A 56 -24.25 -12.02 -12.35
N TRP A 57 -25.03 -12.37 -13.38
CA TRP A 57 -25.47 -11.42 -14.42
C TRP A 57 -26.63 -10.52 -13.97
N ARG A 58 -27.36 -10.95 -12.94
CA ARG A 58 -28.35 -10.16 -12.21
C ARG A 58 -28.35 -10.61 -10.76
N ARG A 59 -28.85 -9.78 -9.85
CA ARG A 59 -28.93 -10.12 -8.43
C ARG A 59 -29.54 -11.52 -8.23
N HIS A 60 -28.84 -12.35 -7.46
CA HIS A 60 -29.20 -13.74 -7.12
C HIS A 60 -29.12 -14.78 -8.25
N ALA A 61 -28.75 -14.42 -9.48
CA ALA A 61 -28.68 -15.37 -10.59
C ALA A 61 -27.27 -15.96 -10.77
N TYR A 62 -26.95 -16.97 -9.97
CA TYR A 62 -25.66 -17.67 -10.00
C TYR A 62 -25.72 -19.04 -10.67
N LEU A 63 -26.91 -19.55 -11.01
CA LEU A 63 -27.07 -20.87 -11.63
C LEU A 63 -27.28 -20.76 -13.14
N ASN A 64 -26.89 -21.82 -13.85
CA ASN A 64 -27.25 -22.01 -15.25
C ASN A 64 -28.75 -22.34 -15.40
N ALA A 65 -29.23 -22.40 -16.64
CA ALA A 65 -30.67 -22.51 -16.93
C ALA A 65 -31.36 -23.76 -16.34
N ASP A 66 -30.62 -24.87 -16.19
CA ASP A 66 -31.14 -26.12 -15.62
C ASP A 66 -30.82 -26.29 -14.11
N GLY A 67 -30.14 -25.31 -13.49
CA GLY A 67 -29.77 -25.34 -12.08
C GLY A 67 -28.65 -26.33 -11.72
N SER A 68 -28.00 -26.96 -12.70
CA SER A 68 -26.99 -27.99 -12.47
C SER A 68 -25.59 -27.44 -12.17
N ARG A 69 -25.30 -26.18 -12.51
CA ARG A 69 -23.97 -25.56 -12.36
C ARG A 69 -24.06 -24.12 -11.89
N ILE A 70 -23.02 -23.69 -11.17
CA ILE A 70 -22.78 -22.28 -10.88
C ILE A 70 -22.14 -21.62 -12.11
N VAL A 71 -22.56 -20.42 -12.45
CA VAL A 71 -22.12 -19.65 -13.61
C VAL A 71 -21.42 -18.38 -13.16
N CYS A 72 -20.22 -18.14 -13.70
CA CYS A 72 -19.64 -16.80 -13.76
C CYS A 72 -20.03 -16.18 -15.10
N ALA A 73 -21.02 -15.29 -15.08
CA ALA A 73 -21.55 -14.65 -16.28
C ALA A 73 -20.56 -13.67 -16.94
N ALA A 74 -19.61 -13.13 -16.16
CA ALA A 74 -18.59 -12.22 -16.68
C ALA A 74 -17.72 -12.86 -17.77
N HIS A 75 -17.28 -14.11 -17.55
CA HIS A 75 -16.31 -14.78 -18.42
C HIS A 75 -16.71 -16.21 -18.80
N GLY A 76 -17.96 -16.60 -18.55
CA GLY A 76 -18.56 -17.86 -19.02
C GLY A 76 -18.03 -19.13 -18.33
N ALA A 77 -17.48 -19.03 -17.12
CA ALA A 77 -17.00 -20.21 -16.38
C ALA A 77 -18.16 -20.96 -15.71
N LEU A 78 -18.09 -22.30 -15.69
CA LEU A 78 -19.04 -23.18 -15.01
C LEU A 78 -18.36 -23.94 -13.88
N PHE A 79 -19.03 -24.02 -12.74
CA PHE A 79 -18.53 -24.70 -11.54
C PHE A 79 -19.51 -25.76 -11.05
N ALA A 80 -18.97 -26.85 -10.51
CA ALA A 80 -19.73 -27.83 -9.75
C ALA A 80 -20.26 -27.17 -8.46
N VAL A 81 -21.50 -27.50 -8.10
CA VAL A 81 -22.19 -26.89 -6.95
C VAL A 81 -21.64 -27.40 -5.63
N GLU A 82 -21.13 -28.64 -5.62
CA GLU A 82 -20.80 -29.37 -4.40
C GLU A 82 -19.47 -28.93 -3.79
N ASP A 83 -18.48 -28.65 -4.63
CA ASP A 83 -17.11 -28.34 -4.24
C ASP A 83 -16.60 -27.02 -4.85
N GLY A 84 -17.38 -26.40 -5.75
CA GLY A 84 -17.00 -25.16 -6.42
C GLY A 84 -15.93 -25.34 -7.49
N THR A 85 -15.59 -26.57 -7.90
CA THR A 85 -14.57 -26.83 -8.92
C THR A 85 -15.03 -26.36 -10.29
N CYS A 86 -14.19 -25.58 -10.98
CA CYS A 86 -14.41 -25.13 -12.34
C CYS A 86 -14.27 -26.31 -13.30
N VAL A 87 -15.36 -26.62 -13.99
CA VAL A 87 -15.44 -27.72 -14.97
C VAL A 87 -15.39 -27.21 -16.41
N GLN A 88 -15.54 -25.90 -16.62
CA GLN A 88 -15.47 -25.27 -17.94
C GLN A 88 -15.11 -23.79 -17.79
N GLY A 89 -14.26 -23.27 -18.67
CA GLY A 89 -13.93 -21.84 -18.74
C GLY A 89 -12.46 -21.53 -18.39
N PRO A 90 -12.11 -20.24 -18.28
CA PRO A 90 -10.72 -19.78 -18.14
C PRO A 90 -10.01 -20.20 -16.85
N CYS A 91 -10.77 -20.57 -15.80
CA CYS A 91 -10.25 -21.07 -14.52
C CYS A 91 -10.33 -22.61 -14.39
N LEU A 92 -10.33 -23.36 -15.49
CA LEU A 92 -10.53 -24.82 -15.48
C LEU A 92 -9.64 -25.53 -14.44
N GLY A 93 -10.26 -26.34 -13.57
CA GLY A 93 -9.58 -27.06 -12.49
C GLY A 93 -9.31 -26.26 -11.21
N GLN A 94 -9.50 -24.94 -11.21
CA GLN A 94 -9.50 -24.12 -9.99
C GLN A 94 -10.87 -24.20 -9.29
N ALA A 95 -10.97 -23.80 -8.03
CA ALA A 95 -12.22 -23.86 -7.28
C ALA A 95 -12.62 -22.50 -6.70
N LEU A 96 -13.93 -22.28 -6.57
CA LEU A 96 -14.50 -21.16 -5.82
C LEU A 96 -14.07 -21.24 -4.35
N THR A 97 -13.97 -20.09 -3.70
CA THR A 97 -13.64 -20.05 -2.27
C THR A 97 -14.91 -20.34 -1.45
N PRO A 98 -14.99 -21.46 -0.71
CA PRO A 98 -16.16 -21.78 0.09
C PRO A 98 -16.30 -20.83 1.29
N VAL A 99 -17.54 -20.52 1.68
CA VAL A 99 -17.84 -19.82 2.93
C VAL A 99 -18.63 -20.74 3.87
N PRO A 100 -18.28 -20.81 5.16
CA PRO A 100 -18.93 -21.71 6.09
C PRO A 100 -20.30 -21.15 6.52
N LEU A 101 -21.30 -22.01 6.43
CA LEU A 101 -22.69 -21.71 6.78
C LEU A 101 -23.13 -22.57 7.96
N THR A 102 -24.01 -22.04 8.79
CA THR A 102 -24.75 -22.80 9.78
C THR A 102 -26.24 -22.52 9.65
N ILE A 103 -27.07 -23.50 10.01
CA ILE A 103 -28.52 -23.34 10.10
C ILE A 103 -28.88 -23.47 11.57
N ASN A 104 -29.63 -22.52 12.11
CA ASN A 104 -30.13 -22.63 13.49
C ASN A 104 -31.46 -23.40 13.54
N SER A 105 -31.96 -23.67 14.75
CA SER A 105 -33.21 -24.39 14.98
C SER A 105 -34.45 -23.72 14.36
N ASP A 106 -34.38 -22.40 14.13
CA ASP A 106 -35.46 -21.61 13.56
C ASP A 106 -35.44 -21.59 12.01
N GLY A 107 -34.51 -22.34 11.40
CA GLY A 107 -34.36 -22.40 9.95
C GLY A 107 -33.72 -21.16 9.34
N GLU A 108 -32.96 -20.40 10.12
CA GLU A 108 -32.19 -19.26 9.63
C GLU A 108 -30.81 -19.70 9.17
N VAL A 109 -30.39 -19.18 8.02
CA VAL A 109 -29.06 -19.38 7.46
C VAL A 109 -28.15 -18.27 7.97
N HIS A 110 -27.05 -18.68 8.60
CA HIS A 110 -26.06 -17.77 9.15
C HIS A 110 -24.69 -18.05 8.53
N LEU A 111 -23.99 -16.98 8.16
CA LEU A 111 -22.57 -17.04 7.81
C LEU A 111 -21.76 -17.23 9.10
N MET A 112 -21.01 -18.32 9.19
CA MET A 112 -20.03 -18.45 10.26
C MET A 112 -18.83 -17.57 9.92
N ARG A 113 -18.45 -16.66 10.81
CA ARG A 113 -17.18 -15.94 10.65
C ARG A 113 -16.06 -16.91 10.96
N THR A 114 -15.61 -17.66 9.94
CA THR A 114 -14.21 -18.09 9.93
C THR A 114 -13.37 -16.84 9.81
N SER A 115 -12.22 -16.83 10.47
CA SER A 115 -11.22 -15.77 10.45
C SER A 115 -10.72 -15.50 9.02
N GLY A 116 -11.53 -14.82 8.20
CA GLY A 116 -11.37 -14.77 6.75
C GLY A 116 -12.10 -13.60 6.08
N ARG A 117 -11.53 -12.40 6.21
CA ARG A 117 -11.11 -11.43 5.19
C ARG A 117 -10.70 -10.23 6.04
N PRO A 118 -9.40 -9.89 6.12
CA PRO A 118 -9.02 -8.70 6.85
C PRO A 118 -9.80 -7.52 6.23
N ARG A 119 -10.38 -6.64 7.05
CA ARG A 119 -10.96 -5.38 6.54
C ARG A 119 -9.94 -4.70 5.63
N ALA A 120 -10.37 -3.82 4.71
CA ALA A 120 -9.41 -3.06 3.89
C ALA A 120 -8.30 -2.45 4.76
N ASP A 121 -8.70 -1.90 5.91
CA ASP A 121 -7.82 -1.40 6.97
C ASP A 121 -6.86 -2.46 7.53
N ASP A 122 -7.33 -3.69 7.75
CA ASP A 122 -6.46 -4.78 8.23
C ASP A 122 -5.50 -5.26 7.13
N VAL A 123 -5.89 -5.21 5.85
CA VAL A 123 -5.00 -5.54 4.72
C VAL A 123 -3.93 -4.46 4.58
N GLU A 124 -4.32 -3.20 4.71
CA GLU A 124 -3.41 -2.06 4.67
C GLU A 124 -2.45 -2.12 5.85
N GLN A 125 -2.96 -2.32 7.07
CA GLN A 125 -2.14 -2.46 8.28
C GLN A 125 -1.16 -3.62 8.15
N ARG A 126 -1.59 -4.80 7.70
CA ARG A 126 -0.68 -5.93 7.43
C ARG A 126 0.36 -5.61 6.36
N THR A 127 0.01 -4.79 5.38
CA THR A 127 0.96 -4.35 4.35
C THR A 127 2.00 -3.41 4.97
N ARG A 128 1.59 -2.47 5.85
CA ARG A 128 2.50 -1.61 6.61
C ARG A 128 3.41 -2.43 7.54
N ASP A 129 2.86 -3.42 8.23
CA ASP A 129 3.62 -4.31 9.13
C ASP A 129 4.71 -5.08 8.35
N LEU A 130 4.37 -5.61 7.17
CA LEU A 130 5.33 -6.27 6.29
C LEU A 130 6.44 -5.33 5.80
N ILE A 131 6.08 -4.10 5.42
CA ILE A 131 7.06 -3.08 5.03
C ILE A 131 8.00 -2.75 6.20
N GLN A 132 7.47 -2.62 7.41
CA GLN A 132 8.25 -2.33 8.61
C GLN A 132 9.24 -3.47 8.94
N VAL A 133 8.77 -4.72 8.92
CA VAL A 133 9.61 -5.92 9.13
C VAL A 133 10.71 -5.99 8.08
N ALA A 134 10.38 -5.73 6.81
CA ALA A 134 11.36 -5.73 5.73
C ALA A 134 12.44 -4.67 5.95
N ALA A 135 12.06 -3.46 6.36
CA ALA A 135 12.98 -2.37 6.66
C ALA A 135 13.97 -2.75 7.77
N GLU A 136 13.47 -3.30 8.88
CA GLU A 136 14.30 -3.72 10.02
C GLU A 136 15.30 -4.80 9.61
N LEU A 137 14.87 -5.81 8.85
CA LEU A 137 15.74 -6.87 8.37
C LEU A 137 16.81 -6.35 7.39
N PHE A 138 16.43 -5.51 6.42
CA PHE A 138 17.40 -4.92 5.49
C PHE A 138 18.47 -4.10 6.20
N MET A 139 18.10 -3.35 7.24
CA MET A 139 19.07 -2.55 7.99
C MET A 139 19.94 -3.35 8.95
N ALA A 140 19.39 -4.40 9.56
CA ALA A 140 20.12 -5.24 10.50
C ALA A 140 21.13 -6.17 9.80
N GLN A 141 20.77 -6.68 8.62
CA GLN A 141 21.52 -7.76 7.96
C GLN A 141 22.08 -7.37 6.58
N GLY A 142 21.72 -6.18 6.07
CA GLY A 142 22.10 -5.72 4.74
C GLY A 142 21.18 -6.25 3.64
N TYR A 143 21.15 -5.55 2.49
CA TYR A 143 20.28 -5.92 1.39
C TYR A 143 20.60 -7.31 0.87
N ALA A 144 21.86 -7.63 0.55
CA ALA A 144 22.22 -8.91 -0.07
C ALA A 144 21.84 -10.14 0.76
N HIS A 145 21.99 -10.10 2.09
CA HIS A 145 21.89 -11.26 2.96
C HIS A 145 20.47 -11.65 3.38
N VAL A 146 19.49 -10.76 3.21
CA VAL A 146 18.09 -11.04 3.59
C VAL A 146 17.33 -11.71 2.46
N SER A 147 16.71 -12.86 2.72
CA SER A 147 15.85 -13.53 1.73
C SER A 147 14.38 -13.12 1.88
N LEU A 148 13.61 -13.13 0.78
CA LEU A 148 12.16 -12.91 0.84
C LEU A 148 11.43 -13.96 1.70
N ARG A 149 11.97 -15.18 1.80
CA ARG A 149 11.43 -16.22 2.67
C ARG A 149 11.61 -15.87 4.15
N THR A 150 12.76 -15.29 4.50
CA THR A 150 13.03 -14.79 5.86
C THR A 150 12.07 -13.67 6.22
N ILE A 151 11.92 -12.67 5.34
CA ILE A 151 10.99 -11.56 5.56
C ILE A 151 9.54 -12.07 5.68
N ALA A 152 9.13 -12.98 4.80
CA ALA A 152 7.79 -13.55 4.83
C ALA A 152 7.51 -14.30 6.15
N ALA A 153 8.47 -15.09 6.62
CA ALA A 153 8.36 -15.81 7.88
C ALA A 153 8.23 -14.85 9.08
N GLU A 154 9.09 -13.82 9.14
CA GLU A 154 9.10 -12.84 10.23
C GLU A 154 7.81 -12.01 10.25
N ALA A 155 7.35 -11.56 9.06
CA ALA A 155 6.10 -10.82 8.90
C ALA A 155 4.84 -11.71 8.99
N ARG A 156 5.00 -13.03 9.17
CA ARG A 156 3.91 -14.03 9.22
C ARG A 156 2.99 -13.97 8.00
N VAL A 157 3.57 -13.75 6.81
CA VAL A 157 2.86 -13.77 5.52
C VAL A 157 3.39 -14.88 4.62
N ALA A 158 2.61 -15.30 3.63
CA ALA A 158 3.11 -16.22 2.62
C ALA A 158 4.07 -15.50 1.67
N ALA A 159 5.18 -16.13 1.27
CA ALA A 159 6.14 -15.53 0.32
C ALA A 159 5.48 -15.09 -1.00
N ARG A 160 4.47 -15.85 -1.48
CA ARG A 160 3.67 -15.49 -2.66
C ARG A 160 2.99 -14.12 -2.55
N THR A 161 2.65 -13.68 -1.32
CA THR A 161 2.05 -12.37 -1.08
C THR A 161 3.04 -11.24 -1.39
N ILE A 162 4.33 -11.43 -1.07
CA ILE A 162 5.37 -10.44 -1.39
C ILE A 162 5.54 -10.33 -2.90
N TYR A 163 5.64 -11.46 -3.61
CA TYR A 163 5.75 -11.46 -5.07
C TYR A 163 4.52 -10.83 -5.73
N ALA A 164 3.32 -11.17 -5.28
CA ALA A 164 2.09 -10.64 -5.84
C ALA A 164 1.93 -9.12 -5.59
N LYS A 165 2.31 -8.62 -4.41
CA LYS A 165 2.15 -7.19 -4.07
C LYS A 165 3.29 -6.31 -4.54
N PHE A 166 4.53 -6.82 -4.53
CA PHE A 166 5.73 -6.00 -4.69
C PHE A 166 6.65 -6.49 -5.82
N GLY A 167 6.29 -7.54 -6.55
CA GLY A 167 7.13 -8.07 -7.63
C GLY A 167 8.48 -8.66 -7.18
N GLY A 168 8.70 -8.81 -5.86
CA GLY A 168 9.91 -9.37 -5.28
C GLY A 168 10.66 -8.41 -4.37
N LYS A 169 11.98 -8.64 -4.21
CA LYS A 169 12.80 -7.98 -3.18
C LYS A 169 13.10 -6.52 -3.50
N LEU A 170 13.32 -6.19 -4.78
CA LEU A 170 13.53 -4.80 -5.21
C LEU A 170 12.27 -3.96 -5.00
N GLY A 171 11.10 -4.42 -5.44
CA GLY A 171 9.86 -3.66 -5.23
C GLY A 171 9.41 -3.64 -3.76
N LEU A 172 9.77 -4.64 -2.94
CA LEU A 172 9.55 -4.55 -1.50
C LEU A 172 10.45 -3.48 -0.87
N PHE A 173 11.70 -3.38 -1.30
CA PHE A 173 12.60 -2.31 -0.87
C PHE A 173 12.13 -0.93 -1.36
N GLU A 174 11.62 -0.83 -2.59
CA GLU A 174 10.96 0.37 -3.10
C GLU A 174 9.83 0.82 -2.18
N ALA A 175 8.95 -0.11 -1.77
CA ALA A 175 7.86 0.18 -0.85
C ALA A 175 8.34 0.64 0.53
N VAL A 176 9.46 0.12 1.03
CA VAL A 176 10.11 0.60 2.26
C VAL A 176 10.54 2.06 2.13
N VAL A 177 11.19 2.42 1.03
CA VAL A 177 11.64 3.80 0.79
C VAL A 177 10.47 4.74 0.58
N ALA A 178 9.46 4.32 -0.20
CA ALA A 178 8.26 5.09 -0.46
C ALA A 178 7.46 5.38 0.82
N HIS A 179 7.31 4.39 1.70
CA HIS A 179 6.57 4.54 2.96
C HIS A 179 7.16 5.63 3.87
N GLU A 180 8.49 5.68 4.00
CA GLU A 180 9.16 6.74 4.78
C GLU A 180 9.03 8.11 4.13
N ARG A 181 9.12 8.19 2.80
CA ARG A 181 8.89 9.43 2.06
C ARG A 181 7.47 9.93 2.28
N ASP A 182 6.46 9.09 2.10
CA ASP A 182 5.05 9.48 2.15
C ASP A 182 4.67 10.00 3.54
N ARG A 183 5.08 9.29 4.59
CA ARG A 183 4.90 9.74 5.98
C ARG A 183 5.48 11.13 6.24
N MET A 184 6.55 11.51 5.56
CA MET A 184 7.12 12.87 5.64
C MET A 184 6.38 13.86 4.73
N MET A 185 5.91 13.44 3.55
CA MET A 185 5.26 14.31 2.55
C MET A 185 3.78 14.59 2.80
N ASP A 186 3.05 13.75 3.54
CA ASP A 186 1.60 13.90 3.78
C ASP A 186 1.19 15.32 4.21
N THR A 187 2.08 16.03 4.92
CA THR A 187 1.84 17.40 5.43
C THR A 187 2.13 18.53 4.43
N LEU A 188 2.93 18.29 3.39
CA LEU A 188 3.15 19.28 2.33
C LEU A 188 1.94 19.38 1.39
N ASP A 189 1.28 18.25 1.15
CA ASP A 189 0.22 18.13 0.14
C ASP A 189 -1.09 18.81 0.57
N GLU A 190 -1.34 18.90 1.88
CA GLU A 190 -2.50 19.62 2.45
C GLU A 190 -2.35 21.15 2.40
N GLN A 191 -1.13 21.65 2.13
CA GLN A 191 -0.73 23.04 2.35
C GLN A 191 -0.32 23.79 1.08
N LEU A 192 -0.98 23.54 -0.06
CA LEU A 192 -0.75 24.33 -1.29
C LEU A 192 -0.74 25.86 -1.02
N PRO A 193 0.07 26.64 -1.77
CA PRO A 193 0.19 28.09 -1.62
C PRO A 193 -1.18 28.80 -1.64
N GLY A 194 -1.40 29.69 -0.66
CA GLY A 194 -2.67 30.41 -0.45
C GLY A 194 -3.26 30.27 0.96
N LYS A 195 -2.81 29.29 1.76
CA LYS A 195 -3.27 29.08 3.14
C LYS A 195 -2.29 29.54 4.23
N ARG A 196 -0.98 29.65 3.93
CA ARG A 196 0.09 30.12 4.84
C ARG A 196 1.30 30.68 4.07
N PRO A 197 2.18 31.50 4.68
CA PRO A 197 3.39 32.03 4.03
C PRO A 197 4.37 30.93 3.59
N LEU A 198 5.03 31.10 2.44
CA LEU A 198 6.00 30.14 1.89
C LEU A 198 7.14 29.84 2.86
N ALA A 199 7.67 30.87 3.53
CA ALA A 199 8.76 30.70 4.49
C ALA A 199 8.40 29.72 5.61
N GLU A 200 7.17 29.77 6.14
CA GLU A 200 6.73 28.83 7.17
C GLU A 200 6.52 27.41 6.62
N MET A 201 6.03 27.29 5.38
CA MET A 201 5.90 25.99 4.72
C MET A 201 7.26 25.32 4.51
N LEU A 202 8.26 26.11 4.10
CA LEU A 202 9.63 25.63 3.92
C LEU A 202 10.29 25.29 5.27
N ASP A 203 10.04 26.04 6.34
CA ASP A 203 10.54 25.75 7.69
C ASP A 203 10.02 24.41 8.22
N ASP A 204 8.70 24.21 8.16
CA ASP A 204 8.04 22.96 8.50
C ASP A 204 8.62 21.76 7.72
N PHE A 205 8.75 21.93 6.40
CA PHE A 205 9.32 20.92 5.52
C PHE A 205 10.77 20.59 5.88
N CYS A 206 11.62 21.62 5.98
CA CYS A 206 13.05 21.45 6.23
C CYS A 206 13.29 20.78 7.58
N THR A 207 12.51 21.15 8.61
CA THR A 207 12.56 20.53 9.93
C THR A 207 12.23 19.04 9.86
N ARG A 208 11.13 18.67 9.19
CA ARG A 208 10.73 17.26 9.05
C ARG A 208 11.72 16.45 8.21
N TYR A 209 12.20 17.01 7.10
CA TYR A 209 13.14 16.33 6.23
C TYR A 209 14.49 16.13 6.92
N LEU A 210 15.02 17.15 7.60
CA LEU A 210 16.28 17.04 8.34
C LEU A 210 16.16 16.04 9.51
N ALA A 211 15.02 15.99 10.20
CA ALA A 211 14.76 14.98 11.22
C ALA A 211 14.75 13.56 10.62
N LEU A 212 14.09 13.36 9.48
CA LEU A 212 14.00 12.06 8.80
C LEU A 212 15.39 11.55 8.37
N VAL A 213 16.15 12.35 7.62
CA VAL A 213 17.43 11.91 7.03
C VAL A 213 18.52 11.67 8.08
N ASN A 214 18.39 12.27 9.26
CA ASN A 214 19.30 12.05 10.39
C ASN A 214 18.87 10.91 11.31
N THR A 215 17.75 10.22 11.04
CA THR A 215 17.41 9.03 11.82
C THR A 215 18.46 7.93 11.61
N PRO A 216 18.80 7.14 12.65
CA PRO A 216 19.73 6.01 12.50
C PRO A 216 19.34 5.06 11.36
N ARG A 217 18.04 4.91 11.14
CA ARG A 217 17.44 4.12 10.07
C ARG A 217 17.71 4.69 8.68
N ALA A 218 17.48 5.99 8.44
CA ALA A 218 17.77 6.60 7.15
C ALA A 218 19.28 6.54 6.80
N ILE A 219 20.13 6.79 7.80
CA ILE A 219 21.59 6.69 7.69
C ILE A 219 22.02 5.27 7.31
N ALA A 220 21.52 4.25 8.02
CA ALA A 220 21.82 2.85 7.72
C ALA A 220 21.35 2.46 6.31
N THR A 221 20.16 2.93 5.90
CA THR A 221 19.61 2.69 4.57
C THR A 221 20.50 3.29 3.49
N GLN A 222 20.90 4.54 3.64
CA GLN A 222 21.75 5.21 2.66
C GLN A 222 23.14 4.56 2.56
N ARG A 223 23.75 4.17 3.70
CA ARG A 223 25.03 3.44 3.72
C ARG A 223 24.93 2.10 2.99
N MET A 224 23.90 1.32 3.31
CA MET A 224 23.64 0.04 2.65
C MET A 224 23.50 0.23 1.14
N VAL A 225 22.69 1.19 0.69
CA VAL A 225 22.49 1.44 -0.74
C VAL A 225 23.81 1.86 -1.41
N ILE A 226 24.59 2.75 -0.80
CA ILE A 226 25.89 3.17 -1.35
C ILE A 226 26.85 1.97 -1.46
N ALA A 227 26.91 1.11 -0.44
CA ALA A 227 27.77 -0.07 -0.45
C ALA A 227 27.36 -1.09 -1.51
N GLU A 228 26.05 -1.27 -1.72
CA GLU A 228 25.49 -2.27 -2.63
C GLU A 228 25.38 -1.79 -4.08
N ALA A 229 25.21 -0.49 -4.32
CA ALA A 229 24.89 0.06 -5.64
C ALA A 229 25.95 -0.22 -6.72
N VAL A 230 27.21 -0.44 -6.33
CA VAL A 230 28.26 -0.83 -7.28
C VAL A 230 28.00 -2.22 -7.87
N GLN A 231 27.56 -3.17 -7.05
CA GLN A 231 27.27 -4.55 -7.47
C GLN A 231 25.81 -4.74 -7.89
N ASN A 232 24.92 -3.88 -7.39
CA ASN A 232 23.49 -3.88 -7.71
C ASN A 232 23.00 -2.45 -8.07
N PRO A 233 23.29 -1.97 -9.29
CA PRO A 233 22.90 -0.62 -9.71
C PRO A 233 21.39 -0.36 -9.68
N GLN A 234 20.58 -1.42 -9.85
CA GLN A 234 19.12 -1.31 -9.77
C GLN A 234 18.65 -0.90 -8.38
N LEU A 235 19.31 -1.37 -7.31
CA LEU A 235 18.99 -0.96 -5.95
C LEU A 235 19.20 0.54 -5.75
N GLY A 236 20.32 1.08 -6.24
CA GLY A 236 20.61 2.51 -6.18
C GLY A 236 19.58 3.34 -6.94
N ARG A 237 19.17 2.88 -8.13
CA ARG A 237 18.13 3.52 -8.92
C ARG A 237 16.77 3.51 -8.21
N VAL A 238 16.34 2.35 -7.71
CA VAL A 238 15.07 2.22 -6.96
C VAL A 238 15.06 3.13 -5.73
N PHE A 239 16.17 3.18 -4.98
CA PHE A 239 16.30 4.09 -3.85
C PHE A 239 16.15 5.55 -4.27
N TYR A 240 16.85 5.97 -5.34
CA TYR A 240 16.78 7.34 -5.83
C TYR A 240 15.38 7.70 -6.31
N ASP A 241 14.80 6.87 -7.18
CA ASP A 241 13.51 7.13 -7.82
C ASP A 241 12.38 7.18 -6.78
N ALA A 242 12.37 6.25 -5.80
CA ALA A 242 11.34 6.19 -4.77
C ALA A 242 11.51 7.22 -3.64
N GLY A 243 12.74 7.67 -3.36
CA GLY A 243 13.03 8.57 -2.23
C GLY A 243 13.48 9.96 -2.70
N PRO A 244 14.81 10.23 -2.75
CA PRO A 244 15.34 11.56 -3.06
C PRO A 244 14.86 12.19 -4.37
N GLY A 245 14.70 11.40 -5.43
CA GLY A 245 14.23 11.85 -6.74
C GLY A 245 12.77 12.28 -6.70
N ALA A 246 11.89 11.47 -6.12
CA ALA A 246 10.48 11.82 -5.92
C ALA A 246 10.30 13.08 -5.08
N LEU A 247 11.06 13.21 -3.98
CA LEU A 247 11.08 14.40 -3.14
C LEU A 247 11.49 15.66 -3.92
N ARG A 248 12.57 15.56 -4.71
CA ARG A 248 13.04 16.65 -5.58
C ARG A 248 11.97 17.05 -6.58
N ALA A 249 11.33 16.09 -7.24
CA ALA A 249 10.26 16.37 -8.18
C ALA A 249 9.09 17.12 -7.52
N ARG A 250 8.73 16.76 -6.27
CA ARG A 250 7.69 17.45 -5.51
C ARG A 250 8.06 18.90 -5.20
N LEU A 251 9.28 19.15 -4.72
CA LEU A 251 9.77 20.51 -4.44
C LEU A 251 9.87 21.35 -5.71
N THR A 252 10.34 20.77 -6.82
CA THR A 252 10.36 21.45 -8.12
C THR A 252 8.94 21.82 -8.56
N GLY A 253 7.96 20.95 -8.32
CA GLY A 253 6.55 21.27 -8.54
C GLY A 253 6.06 22.46 -7.70
N LEU A 254 6.42 22.51 -6.41
CA LEU A 254 6.11 23.64 -5.52
C LEU A 254 6.72 24.96 -6.05
N PHE A 255 8.01 24.95 -6.40
CA PHE A 255 8.68 26.13 -6.94
C PHE A 255 8.23 26.53 -8.35
N SER A 256 7.57 25.63 -9.08
CA SER A 256 6.95 25.93 -10.37
C SER A 256 5.61 26.65 -10.21
N HIS A 257 5.04 26.71 -9.00
CA HIS A 257 3.75 27.34 -8.77
C HIS A 257 3.84 28.87 -8.95
N PRO A 258 2.94 29.52 -9.72
CA PRO A 258 3.04 30.95 -10.03
C PRO A 258 3.10 31.86 -8.80
N GLN A 259 2.37 31.53 -7.74
CA GLN A 259 2.37 32.29 -6.49
C GLN A 259 3.71 32.19 -5.75
N VAL A 260 4.43 31.08 -5.90
CA VAL A 260 5.72 30.80 -5.26
C VAL A 260 6.85 31.44 -6.06
N GLN A 261 6.79 31.37 -7.40
CA GLN A 261 7.78 32.01 -8.27
C GLN A 261 7.88 33.52 -8.02
N GLY A 262 6.74 34.16 -7.68
CA GLY A 262 6.68 35.56 -7.30
C GLY A 262 7.51 35.94 -6.07
N GLU A 263 8.03 35.00 -5.29
CA GLU A 263 8.85 35.29 -4.10
C GLU A 263 10.36 35.28 -4.39
N PHE A 264 10.78 34.77 -5.56
CA PHE A 264 12.18 34.55 -5.89
C PHE A 264 12.73 35.54 -6.94
N ARG A 265 14.05 35.59 -7.05
CA ARG A 265 14.76 36.40 -8.07
C ARG A 265 14.45 35.87 -9.48
N PRO A 266 14.31 36.77 -10.47
CA PRO A 266 14.14 36.34 -11.86
C PRO A 266 15.39 35.60 -12.36
N GLY A 267 15.18 34.60 -13.22
CA GLY A 267 16.26 33.84 -13.87
C GLY A 267 16.69 32.57 -13.13
N LEU A 268 16.11 32.24 -11.97
CA LEU A 268 16.28 30.95 -11.30
C LEU A 268 15.19 29.97 -11.74
N SER A 269 15.58 28.79 -12.24
CA SER A 269 14.64 27.72 -12.55
C SER A 269 14.13 27.06 -11.26
N PRO A 270 12.92 26.45 -11.27
CA PRO A 270 12.43 25.66 -10.15
C PRO A 270 13.38 24.55 -9.70
N GLU A 271 14.10 23.92 -10.63
CA GLU A 271 15.13 22.91 -10.34
C GLU A 271 16.33 23.51 -9.59
N GLN A 272 16.76 24.72 -9.98
CA GLN A 272 17.84 25.43 -9.27
C GLN A 272 17.41 25.79 -7.86
N LEU A 273 16.17 26.25 -7.67
CA LEU A 273 15.60 26.54 -6.34
C LEU A 273 15.56 25.28 -5.47
N THR A 274 15.08 24.16 -6.00
CA THR A 274 15.11 22.84 -5.32
C THR A 274 16.53 22.47 -4.92
N ASN A 275 17.49 22.60 -5.84
CA ASN A 275 18.88 22.24 -5.58
C ASN A 275 19.52 23.13 -4.51
N PHE A 276 19.27 24.45 -4.53
CA PHE A 276 19.79 25.38 -3.53
C PHE A 276 19.20 25.10 -2.15
N LEU A 277 17.87 24.92 -2.05
CA LEU A 277 17.23 24.61 -0.77
C LEU A 277 17.84 23.36 -0.15
N LEU A 278 17.90 22.26 -0.91
CA LEU A 278 18.43 20.99 -0.41
C LEU A 278 19.94 21.07 -0.10
N SER A 279 20.71 21.84 -0.87
CA SER A 279 22.15 22.00 -0.62
C SER A 279 22.41 22.81 0.65
N CYS A 280 21.66 23.89 0.88
CA CYS A 280 21.74 24.69 2.11
C CYS A 280 21.31 23.87 3.33
N LEU A 281 20.27 23.03 3.18
CA LEU A 281 19.73 22.24 4.27
C LEU A 281 20.61 21.05 4.64
N LEU A 282 21.09 20.30 3.65
CA LEU A 282 21.85 19.08 3.90
C LEU A 282 23.34 19.35 4.11
N GLY A 283 23.90 20.45 3.58
CA GLY A 283 25.29 20.83 3.77
C GLY A 283 26.27 19.65 3.69
N ASP A 284 27.04 19.44 4.76
CA ASP A 284 27.96 18.31 4.94
C ASP A 284 27.34 17.08 5.64
N ALA A 285 26.03 17.07 5.93
CA ALA A 285 25.36 15.98 6.64
C ALA A 285 25.58 14.63 5.95
N THR A 286 25.58 14.60 4.62
CA THR A 286 25.89 13.40 3.83
C THR A 286 27.33 12.91 4.02
N GLN A 287 28.30 13.79 4.27
CA GLN A 287 29.68 13.40 4.62
C GLN A 287 29.78 12.92 6.07
N ARG A 288 28.98 13.47 6.99
CA ARG A 288 28.89 12.99 8.38
C ARG A 288 28.30 11.59 8.48
N LEU A 289 27.55 11.13 7.47
CA LEU A 289 27.13 9.73 7.34
C LEU A 289 28.30 8.75 7.27
N LEU A 290 29.56 9.17 7.13
CA LEU A 290 30.72 8.28 7.21
C LEU A 290 31.21 8.07 8.65
N ARG A 291 30.76 8.87 9.61
CA ARG A 291 31.11 8.75 11.04
C ARG A 291 29.99 8.04 11.81
N GLN A 292 30.31 7.31 12.88
CA GLN A 292 29.25 6.88 13.79
C GLN A 292 28.52 8.13 14.31
N PRO A 293 27.18 8.12 14.40
CA PRO A 293 26.47 9.26 14.94
C PRO A 293 26.84 9.40 16.41
N GLU A 294 27.79 10.29 16.71
CA GLU A 294 27.80 10.94 18.01
C GLU A 294 26.44 11.64 18.11
N GLN A 295 25.74 11.44 19.23
CA GLN A 295 24.54 12.21 19.56
C GLN A 295 24.95 13.67 19.76
N SER A 296 25.26 14.35 18.65
CA SER A 296 25.37 15.78 18.61
C SER A 296 23.97 16.30 18.91
N GLN A 297 23.83 16.97 20.05
CA GLN A 297 22.69 17.85 20.34
C GLN A 297 22.75 19.10 19.44
N ASP A 298 23.05 18.93 18.15
CA ASP A 298 22.95 20.00 17.18
C ASP A 298 21.48 20.42 17.18
N ASN A 299 21.25 21.69 17.52
CA ASN A 299 19.90 22.23 17.58
C ASN A 299 19.35 22.26 16.15
N GLN A 300 18.64 21.20 15.74
CA GLN A 300 18.11 21.02 14.39
C GLN A 300 17.31 22.24 13.93
N ALA A 301 16.61 22.90 14.86
CA ALA A 301 15.88 24.14 14.58
C ALA A 301 16.83 25.29 14.15
N HIS A 302 17.96 25.48 14.85
CA HIS A 302 18.95 26.48 14.43
C HIS A 302 19.58 26.13 13.07
N ALA A 303 19.83 24.85 12.79
CA ALA A 303 20.38 24.43 11.50
C ALA A 303 19.41 24.72 10.35
N VAL A 304 18.11 24.44 10.54
CA VAL A 304 17.06 24.75 9.55
C VAL A 304 16.95 26.25 9.31
N GLN A 305 16.91 27.06 10.39
CA GLN A 305 16.82 28.51 10.26
C GLN A 305 18.02 29.11 9.52
N ALA A 306 19.24 28.65 9.83
CA ALA A 306 20.45 29.07 9.14
C ALA A 306 20.43 28.66 7.65
N ALA A 307 19.97 27.45 7.34
CA ALA A 307 19.84 26.95 5.98
C ALA A 307 18.82 27.78 5.16
N LEU A 308 17.66 28.10 5.74
CA LEU A 308 16.65 28.93 5.10
C LEU A 308 17.11 30.36 4.91
N ALA A 309 17.79 30.95 5.90
CA ALA A 309 18.38 32.28 5.76
C ALA A 309 19.39 32.32 4.61
N ALA A 310 20.27 31.31 4.49
CA ALA A 310 21.21 31.18 3.38
C ALA A 310 20.49 31.01 2.02
N PHE A 311 19.46 30.15 1.98
CA PHE A 311 18.65 29.94 0.78
C PHE A 311 17.99 31.24 0.30
N PHE A 312 17.31 31.98 1.19
CA PHE A 312 16.66 33.23 0.83
C PHE A 312 17.65 34.37 0.51
N ALA A 313 18.84 34.38 1.13
CA ALA A 313 19.88 35.34 0.75
C ALA A 313 20.35 35.16 -0.70
N VAL A 314 20.38 33.91 -1.19
CA VAL A 314 20.76 33.57 -2.57
C VAL A 314 19.59 33.71 -3.54
N ALA A 315 18.42 33.19 -3.18
CA ALA A 315 17.29 33.00 -4.09
C ALA A 315 16.16 34.04 -3.95
N GLY A 316 16.00 34.65 -2.78
CA GLY A 316 14.92 35.60 -2.48
C GLY A 316 15.11 36.94 -3.18
N LYS A 317 14.01 37.63 -3.50
CA LYS A 317 14.04 38.95 -4.16
C LYS A 317 15.03 39.91 -3.46
N PRO A 318 15.80 40.71 -4.23
CA PRO A 318 16.60 41.76 -3.63
C PRO A 318 15.66 42.77 -2.92
N VAL A 319 16.03 43.16 -1.70
CA VAL A 319 15.37 44.23 -0.94
C VAL A 319 15.62 45.57 -1.61
#